data_AF-A0A923MK04-F1
#
_entry.id   AF-A0A923MK04-F1
#
_cell.length_a   1.000
_cell.length_b   1.000
_cell.length_c   1.000
_cell.angle_alpha   90.00
_cell.angle_beta   90.00
_cell.angle_gamma   90.00
#
_symmetry.space_group_name_H-M   'P 1'
#
loop_
_entity.id
_entity.type
_entity.pdbx_description
1 polymer ?
#
loop_
_entity_poly.entity_id
_entity_poly.type
_entity_poly.pdbx_seq_one_letter_code
_entity_poly.pdbx_strand_id
1 'polypeptide(L)'
;MSENFASFYRKAASVRDILEKAPFPEKARFQITKVIELPKEQYRRYMNELLRDVSFISRNVSDMGFDGKTETFLCLFVTCRDVNTGLLIEADGFDYARYAAFIPDKKALALDGIPVERANEKCLRQRSGPER
;
A
#
# COMPACT_ATOMS: atom_id res chain seq x y z
N MET A 1 -20.00 0.87 -12.91
CA MET A 1 -19.05 0.65 -11.81
C MET A 1 -18.19 1.89 -11.73
N SER A 2 -18.15 2.57 -10.58
CA SER A 2 -17.33 3.78 -10.42
C SER A 2 -15.86 3.40 -10.58
N GLU A 3 -15.16 4.04 -11.50
CA GLU A 3 -13.73 3.81 -11.71
C GLU A 3 -12.94 4.57 -10.64
N ASN A 4 -12.15 3.85 -9.85
CA ASN A 4 -11.33 4.44 -8.80
C ASN A 4 -9.95 4.79 -9.35
N PHE A 5 -9.48 6.01 -9.07
CA PHE A 5 -8.18 6.51 -9.52
C PHE A 5 -7.35 7.03 -8.36
N ALA A 6 -6.05 6.74 -8.38
CA ALA A 6 -5.09 7.26 -7.43
C ALA A 6 -3.75 7.57 -8.10
N SER A 7 -2.98 8.47 -7.51
CA SER A 7 -1.64 8.85 -7.98
C SER A 7 -0.60 7.98 -7.30
N PHE A 8 0.01 7.08 -8.07
CA PHE A 8 1.01 6.13 -7.57
C PHE A 8 2.43 6.65 -7.72
N TYR A 9 3.25 6.25 -6.76
CA TYR A 9 4.64 6.64 -6.66
C TYR A 9 5.50 5.39 -6.56
N ARG A 10 6.44 5.26 -7.50
CA ARG A 10 7.39 4.17 -7.49
C ARG A 10 8.51 4.45 -6.50
N LYS A 11 8.76 3.50 -5.61
CA LYS A 11 9.84 3.52 -4.63
C LYS A 11 9.85 4.78 -3.76
N ALA A 12 8.68 5.26 -3.35
CA ALA A 12 8.60 6.32 -2.36
C ALA A 12 9.15 5.85 -1.01
N ALA A 13 10.00 6.65 -0.36
CA ALA A 13 10.57 6.27 0.93
C ALA A 13 9.58 6.46 2.10
N SER A 14 8.66 7.41 1.96
CA SER A 14 7.69 7.80 2.98
C SER A 14 6.48 8.50 2.36
N VAL A 15 5.43 8.73 3.15
CA VAL A 15 4.30 9.59 2.76
C VAL A 15 4.76 11.01 2.45
N ARG A 16 5.75 11.54 3.17
CA ARG A 16 6.32 12.86 2.86
C ARG A 16 6.90 12.90 1.45
N ASP A 17 7.61 11.84 1.07
CA ASP A 17 8.18 11.68 -0.27
C ASP A 17 7.10 11.61 -1.36
N ILE A 18 5.96 10.96 -1.07
CA ILE A 18 4.77 10.96 -1.95
C ILE A 18 4.23 12.39 -2.15
N LEU A 19 4.11 13.17 -1.07
CA LEU A 19 3.53 14.51 -1.12
C LEU A 19 4.45 15.56 -1.77
N GLU A 20 5.77 15.35 -1.74
CA GLU A 20 6.76 16.26 -2.31
C GLU A 20 7.10 15.95 -3.78
N LYS A 21 6.85 14.72 -4.25
CA LYS A 21 7.16 14.29 -5.62
C LYS A 21 5.96 14.45 -6.56
N ALA A 22 6.27 14.60 -7.85
CA ALA A 22 5.27 14.41 -8.90
C ALA A 22 4.97 12.91 -9.07
N PRO A 23 3.69 12.51 -9.19
CA PRO A 23 3.31 11.12 -9.41
C PRO A 23 3.70 10.65 -10.81
N PHE A 24 3.97 9.36 -10.96
CA PHE A 24 4.24 8.75 -12.25
C PHE A 24 3.69 7.31 -12.28
N PRO A 25 2.54 7.06 -12.94
CA PRO A 25 1.72 7.99 -13.75
C PRO A 25 0.89 8.99 -12.90
N GLU A 26 0.37 10.05 -13.54
CA GLU A 26 -0.40 11.11 -12.85
C GLU A 26 -1.63 10.57 -12.10
N LYS A 27 -2.36 9.65 -12.73
CA LYS A 27 -3.45 8.88 -12.15
C LYS A 27 -3.46 7.48 -12.77
N ALA A 28 -3.67 6.46 -11.96
CA ALA A 28 -3.88 5.09 -12.40
C ALA A 28 -5.16 4.52 -11.77
N ARG A 29 -5.79 3.59 -12.50
CA ARG A 29 -6.91 2.81 -11.97
C ARG A 29 -6.41 1.90 -10.86
N PHE A 30 -7.22 1.71 -9.82
CA PHE A 30 -6.91 0.74 -8.78
C PHE A 30 -8.14 -0.03 -8.33
N GLN A 31 -7.88 -1.22 -7.79
CA GLN A 31 -8.84 -2.04 -7.07
C GLN A 31 -8.21 -2.48 -5.75
N ILE A 32 -8.98 -2.37 -4.67
CA ILE A 32 -8.55 -2.84 -3.35
C ILE A 32 -8.92 -4.31 -3.25
N THR A 33 -7.93 -5.17 -3.04
CA THR A 33 -8.12 -6.61 -2.90
C THR A 33 -8.27 -7.02 -1.43
N LYS A 34 -7.60 -6.30 -0.52
CA LYS A 34 -7.63 -6.54 0.92
C LYS A 34 -7.28 -5.28 1.71
N VAL A 35 -7.90 -5.13 2.88
CA VAL A 35 -7.58 -4.07 3.86
C VAL A 35 -6.65 -4.64 4.92
N ILE A 36 -5.54 -3.93 5.20
CA ILE A 36 -4.61 -4.26 6.28
C ILE A 36 -4.76 -3.21 7.38
N GLU A 37 -5.30 -3.61 8.53
CA GLU A 37 -5.35 -2.77 9.72
C GLU A 37 -4.10 -2.97 10.58
N LEU A 38 -3.30 -1.91 10.73
CA LEU A 38 -2.14 -1.86 11.61
C LEU A 38 -2.45 -1.14 12.93
N PRO A 39 -1.78 -1.51 14.04
CA PRO A 39 -1.73 -0.69 15.25
C PRO A 39 -1.21 0.71 14.95
N LYS A 40 -1.74 1.71 15.64
CA LYS A 40 -1.44 3.14 15.40
C LYS A 40 0.05 3.45 15.31
N GLU A 41 0.85 2.89 16.22
CA GLU A 41 2.30 3.10 16.26
C GLU A 41 3.00 2.51 15.04
N GLN A 42 2.58 1.31 14.61
CA GLN A 42 3.14 0.63 13.44
C GLN A 42 2.71 1.31 12.15
N TYR A 43 1.45 1.73 12.05
CA TYR A 43 0.97 2.52 10.91
C TYR A 43 1.77 3.83 10.77
N ARG A 44 1.98 4.55 11.88
CA ARG A 44 2.80 5.77 11.90
C ARG A 44 4.23 5.50 11.44
N ARG A 45 4.83 4.42 11.91
CA ARG A 45 6.18 4.03 11.48
C ARG A 45 6.21 3.69 10.00
N TYR A 46 5.27 2.87 9.53
CA TYR A 46 5.20 2.41 8.15
C TYR A 46 5.04 3.57 7.16
N MET A 47 4.23 4.59 7.51
CA MET A 47 4.13 5.83 6.72
C MET A 47 5.48 6.54 6.50
N ASN A 48 6.50 6.27 7.32
CA ASN A 48 7.84 6.86 7.21
C ASN A 48 8.90 5.88 6.65
N GLU A 49 8.55 4.61 6.45
CA GLU A 49 9.48 3.54 6.08
C GLU A 49 8.84 2.62 5.01
N LEU A 50 8.33 3.19 3.90
CA LEU A 50 7.57 2.43 2.88
C LEU A 50 8.42 1.40 2.11
N LEU A 51 9.72 1.67 1.98
CA LEU A 51 10.70 0.75 1.35
C LEU A 51 11.16 -0.37 2.30
N ARG A 52 10.59 -0.46 3.48
CA ARG A 52 10.95 -1.49 4.45
C ARG A 52 10.20 -2.77 4.17
N ASP A 53 10.94 -3.87 4.22
CA ASP A 53 10.35 -5.20 4.17
C ASP A 53 9.44 -5.43 5.39
N VAL A 54 8.19 -5.77 5.13
CA VAL A 54 7.15 -5.99 6.14
C VAL A 54 6.39 -7.27 5.86
N SER A 55 6.06 -8.00 6.93
CA SER A 55 5.55 -9.36 6.78
C SER A 55 4.11 -9.40 6.24
N PHE A 56 3.30 -8.35 6.46
CA PHE A 56 1.98 -8.27 5.85
C PHE A 56 2.02 -8.11 4.33
N ILE A 57 3.10 -7.56 3.75
CA ILE A 57 3.25 -7.52 2.29
C ILE A 57 3.58 -8.90 1.78
N SER A 58 4.61 -9.54 2.35
CA SER A 58 5.06 -10.87 1.91
C SER A 58 3.97 -11.94 1.99
N ARG A 59 3.11 -11.88 3.02
CA ARG A 59 1.93 -12.78 3.16
C ARG A 59 0.85 -12.56 2.10
N ASN A 60 0.77 -11.38 1.52
CA ASN A 60 -0.35 -10.96 0.65
C ASN A 60 0.11 -10.59 -0.77
N VAL A 61 1.32 -10.98 -1.19
CA VAL A 61 1.84 -10.72 -2.55
C VAL A 61 0.90 -11.23 -3.65
N SER A 62 0.21 -12.35 -3.41
CA SER A 62 -0.76 -12.92 -4.35
C SER A 62 -2.02 -12.06 -4.55
N ASP A 63 -2.29 -11.13 -3.64
CA ASP A 63 -3.43 -10.20 -3.72
C ASP A 63 -3.05 -8.88 -4.41
N MET A 64 -1.80 -8.73 -4.85
CA MET A 64 -1.27 -7.54 -5.53
C MET A 64 -0.85 -7.86 -6.95
N GLY A 65 -0.79 -6.83 -7.79
CA GLY A 65 -0.28 -6.92 -9.15
C GLY A 65 -0.83 -5.84 -10.07
N PHE A 66 -0.58 -5.99 -11.37
CA PHE A 66 -1.10 -5.10 -12.40
C PHE A 66 -1.87 -5.90 -13.44
N ASP A 67 -3.16 -5.60 -13.61
CA ASP A 67 -3.96 -6.17 -14.70
C ASP A 67 -3.73 -5.36 -15.97
N GLY A 68 -2.91 -5.91 -16.87
CA GLY A 68 -2.59 -5.28 -18.15
C GLY A 68 -3.77 -5.17 -19.13
N LYS A 69 -4.89 -5.88 -18.91
CA LYS A 69 -6.09 -5.73 -19.77
C LYS A 69 -6.91 -4.51 -19.41
N THR A 70 -7.01 -4.22 -18.12
CA THR A 70 -7.81 -3.11 -17.58
C THR A 70 -6.96 -1.94 -17.10
N GLU A 71 -5.64 -2.03 -17.25
CA GLU A 71 -4.64 -1.08 -16.77
C GLU A 71 -4.86 -0.70 -15.28
N THR A 72 -5.17 -1.70 -14.46
CA THR A 72 -5.60 -1.52 -13.07
C THR A 72 -4.59 -2.13 -12.10
N PHE A 73 -4.17 -1.34 -11.12
CA PHE A 73 -3.39 -1.83 -9.99
C PHE A 73 -4.30 -2.59 -9.01
N LEU A 74 -3.91 -3.82 -8.67
CA LEU A 74 -4.49 -4.59 -7.58
C LEU A 74 -3.68 -4.28 -6.32
N CYS A 75 -4.32 -3.68 -5.32
CA CYS A 75 -3.63 -3.11 -4.17
C CYS A 75 -4.16 -3.61 -2.83
N LEU A 76 -3.25 -3.68 -1.87
CA LEU A 76 -3.61 -3.66 -0.46
C LEU A 76 -3.94 -2.24 -0.03
N PHE A 77 -4.97 -2.06 0.79
CA PHE A 77 -5.24 -0.81 1.48
C PHE A 77 -4.77 -0.90 2.94
N VAL A 78 -3.63 -0.27 3.24
CA VAL A 78 -3.03 -0.27 4.58
C VAL A 78 -3.53 0.95 5.35
N THR A 79 -4.14 0.74 6.51
CA THR A 79 -4.71 1.80 7.33
C THR A 79 -4.61 1.47 8.83
N CYS A 80 -5.10 2.38 9.67
CA CYS A 80 -5.31 2.14 11.09
C CYS A 80 -6.78 2.44 11.44
N ARG A 81 -7.35 1.68 12.39
CA ARG A 81 -8.77 1.82 12.77
C ARG A 81 -9.15 3.25 13.14
N ASP A 82 -8.26 3.90 13.90
CA ASP A 82 -8.51 5.20 14.54
C ASP A 82 -8.05 6.39 13.69
N VAL A 83 -7.65 6.17 12.42
CA VAL A 83 -7.25 7.24 11.51
C VAL A 83 -8.11 7.22 10.25
N ASN A 84 -8.25 8.38 9.61
CA ASN A 84 -9.02 8.51 8.38
C ASN A 84 -8.17 8.35 7.11
N THR A 85 -6.86 8.18 7.24
CA THR A 85 -5.93 8.09 6.12
C THR A 85 -5.55 6.64 5.83
N GLY A 86 -4.99 6.40 4.65
CA GLY A 86 -4.44 5.10 4.30
C GLY A 86 -3.47 5.16 3.14
N LEU A 87 -2.94 3.99 2.80
CA LEU A 87 -2.00 3.79 1.71
C LEU A 87 -2.49 2.66 0.82
N LEU A 88 -2.57 2.91 -0.48
CA LEU A 88 -2.65 1.84 -1.47
C LEU A 88 -1.24 1.34 -1.74
N ILE A 89 -1.02 0.04 -1.62
CA ILE A 89 0.28 -0.60 -1.80
C ILE A 89 0.16 -1.66 -2.89
N GLU A 90 1.09 -1.63 -3.84
CA GLU A 90 1.39 -2.71 -4.76
C GLU A 90 2.89 -3.02 -4.68
N ALA A 91 3.24 -4.29 -4.55
CA ALA A 91 4.60 -4.71 -4.19
C ALA A 91 5.42 -5.21 -5.38
N ASP A 92 4.79 -5.55 -6.50
CA ASP A 92 5.42 -6.06 -7.72
C ASP A 92 6.37 -7.25 -7.43
N GLY A 93 5.91 -8.14 -6.56
CA GLY A 93 6.66 -9.32 -6.10
C GLY A 93 7.69 -9.09 -4.99
N PHE A 94 7.80 -7.88 -4.43
CA PHE A 94 8.71 -7.57 -3.32
C PHE A 94 8.03 -7.65 -1.94
N ASP A 95 8.83 -7.54 -0.88
CA ASP A 95 8.36 -7.52 0.51
C ASP A 95 8.10 -6.09 1.05
N TYR A 96 8.20 -5.07 0.19
CA TYR A 96 8.01 -3.65 0.50
C TYR A 96 7.05 -2.98 -0.50
N ALA A 97 6.61 -1.75 -0.21
CA ALA A 97 5.75 -0.99 -1.12
C ALA A 97 6.51 -0.44 -2.33
N ARG A 98 6.60 -1.23 -3.40
CA ARG A 98 7.25 -0.79 -4.64
C ARG A 98 6.47 0.35 -5.29
N TYR A 99 5.15 0.29 -5.26
CA TYR A 99 4.24 1.35 -5.67
C TYR A 99 3.33 1.71 -4.50
N ALA A 100 3.21 3.01 -4.22
CA ALA A 100 2.38 3.50 -3.14
C ALA A 100 1.55 4.71 -3.58
N ALA A 101 0.31 4.81 -3.11
CA ALA A 101 -0.51 6.01 -3.22
C ALA A 101 -1.09 6.37 -1.86
N PHE A 102 -1.04 7.66 -1.50
CA PHE A 102 -1.59 8.15 -0.24
C PHE A 102 -3.07 8.52 -0.41
N ILE A 103 -3.91 7.99 0.47
CA ILE A 103 -5.35 8.28 0.51
C ILE A 103 -5.65 9.13 1.75
N PRO A 104 -6.02 10.42 1.59
CA PRO A 104 -6.28 11.31 2.71
C PRO A 104 -7.63 11.04 3.40
N ASP A 105 -8.58 10.44 2.69
CA ASP A 105 -9.91 10.13 3.20
C ASP A 105 -10.35 8.70 2.85
N LYS A 106 -10.28 7.80 3.82
CA LYS A 106 -10.70 6.40 3.69
C LYS A 106 -12.20 6.26 3.41
N LYS A 107 -13.02 7.26 3.76
CA LYS A 107 -14.47 7.23 3.52
C LYS A 107 -14.81 7.42 2.04
N ALA A 108 -13.88 7.94 1.24
CA ALA A 108 -14.03 8.03 -0.20
C ALA A 108 -13.87 6.66 -0.90
N LEU A 109 -13.44 5.62 -0.18
CA LEU A 109 -13.24 4.28 -0.71
C LEU A 109 -14.44 3.38 -0.44
N ALA A 110 -14.87 2.63 -1.45
CA ALA A 110 -15.82 1.54 -1.28
C ALA A 110 -15.10 0.32 -0.69
N LEU A 111 -15.20 0.13 0.63
CA LEU A 111 -14.55 -0.98 1.36
C LEU A 111 -15.52 -2.10 1.75
N ASP A 112 -16.81 -1.96 1.42
CA ASP A 112 -17.83 -2.95 1.75
C ASP A 112 -17.54 -4.29 1.05
N GLY A 113 -17.50 -5.37 1.82
CA GLY A 113 -17.20 -6.72 1.32
C GLY A 113 -15.71 -7.00 1.05
N ILE A 114 -14.82 -6.02 1.24
CA ILE A 114 -13.37 -6.24 1.11
C ILE A 114 -12.85 -6.95 2.38
N PRO A 115 -12.09 -8.06 2.24
CA PRO A 115 -11.54 -8.77 3.40
C PRO A 115 -10.58 -7.87 4.20
N VAL A 116 -10.64 -7.97 5.53
CA VAL A 116 -9.82 -7.19 6.45
C VAL A 116 -8.88 -8.10 7.24
N GLU A 117 -7.57 -7.87 7.15
CA GLU A 117 -6.54 -8.50 7.98
C GLU A 117 -6.09 -7.52 9.06
N ARG A 118 -6.05 -7.97 10.33
CA ARG A 118 -5.42 -7.21 11.42
C ARG A 118 -3.99 -7.69 11.57
N ALA A 119 -3.05 -6.96 10.99
CA ALA A 119 -1.64 -7.30 11.05
C ALA A 119 -0.98 -6.68 12.28
N ASN A 120 -0.03 -7.40 12.88
CA ASN A 120 0.84 -6.87 13.92
C ASN A 120 2.27 -7.27 13.57
N GLU A 121 3.04 -6.30 13.12
CA GLU A 121 4.45 -6.47 12.75
C GLU A 121 5.29 -6.61 14.02
N LYS A 122 5.42 -7.85 14.50
CA LYS A 122 6.11 -8.15 15.76
C LYS A 122 7.62 -7.98 15.71
N CYS A 123 8.27 -8.14 14.56
CA CYS A 123 9.70 -7.85 14.41
C CYS A 123 10.14 -7.96 12.95
N LEU A 124 11.05 -7.06 12.63
CA LEU A 124 11.59 -6.72 11.33
C LEU A 124 12.69 -7.73 11.00
N ARG A 125 12.57 -8.52 9.94
CA ARG A 125 13.76 -9.12 9.38
C ARG A 125 14.52 -8.01 8.67
N GLN A 126 15.70 -7.64 9.18
CA GLN A 126 16.69 -7.03 8.30
C GLN A 126 16.97 -8.09 7.23
N ARG A 127 16.69 -7.81 5.95
CA ARG A 127 17.37 -8.57 4.91
C ARG A 127 18.85 -8.30 5.03
N SER A 128 19.56 -9.27 5.60
CA SER A 128 21.00 -9.42 5.42
C SER A 128 21.24 -9.87 3.98
N GLY A 129 21.53 -8.93 3.07
CA GLY A 129 22.19 -9.27 1.81
C GLY A 129 21.61 -8.59 0.55
N PRO A 130 22.46 -8.31 -0.45
CA PRO A 130 22.06 -7.67 -1.70
C PRO A 130 21.43 -8.72 -2.63
N GLU A 131 20.26 -8.41 -3.21
CA GLU A 131 19.71 -9.18 -4.32
C GLU A 131 20.01 -8.49 -5.65
N ARG A 132 21.01 -9.10 -6.32
CA ARG A 132 21.41 -9.16 -7.73
C ARG A 132 20.71 -8.27 -8.76
#